data_AF-J0KMP3-F1
#
_entry.id   AF-J0KMP3-F1
#
_cell.length_a   1.000
_cell.length_b   1.000
_cell.length_c   1.000
_cell.angle_alpha   90.00
_cell.angle_beta   90.00
_cell.angle_gamma   90.00
#
_symmetry.space_group_name_H-M   'P 1'
#
loop_
_entity.id
_entity.type
_entity.pdbx_description
1 polymer ?
#
loop_
_entity_poly.entity_id
_entity_poly.type
_entity_poly.pdbx_seq_one_letter_code
_entity_poly.pdbx_strand_id
1 'polypeptide(L)' 'MPSSPAIQSLMARHHAIASRFYAPSREAYIGTALFYADNPDMKAFHNAYHPRMVAFLGEAIHTYAHSHL' A
#
# COMPACT_ATOMS: atom_id res chain seq x y z
N MET A 1 -11.93 1.37 7.92
CA MET A 1 -12.03 1.45 6.44
C MET A 1 -10.70 1.89 5.86
N PRO A 2 -10.30 1.42 4.68
CA PRO A 2 -9.02 1.80 4.04
C PRO A 2 -8.82 3.32 3.93
N SER A 3 -9.89 4.06 3.67
CA SER A 3 -9.90 5.53 3.56
C SER A 3 -9.98 6.28 4.89
N SER A 4 -10.10 5.60 6.03
CA SER A 4 -10.24 6.28 7.32
C SER A 4 -8.98 7.07 7.68
N PRO A 5 -9.10 8.21 8.40
CA PRO A 5 -7.94 9.06 8.73
C PRO A 5 -6.78 8.30 9.37
N ALA A 6 -7.08 7.41 10.32
CA ALA A 6 -6.07 6.60 11.00
C ALA A 6 -5.27 5.71 10.03
N ILE A 7 -5.94 5.11 9.03
CA ILE A 7 -5.27 4.26 8.03
C ILE A 7 -4.47 5.12 7.06
N GLN A 8 -4.97 6.28 6.66
CA GLN A 8 -4.25 7.19 5.77
C GLN A 8 -3.00 7.77 6.44
N SER A 9 -3.01 8.00 7.76
CA SER A 9 -1.79 8.32 8.53
C SER A 9 -0.78 7.18 8.52
N LEU A 10 -1.23 5.91 8.56
CA LEU A 10 -0.33 4.76 8.39
C LEU A 10 0.20 4.65 6.95
N MET A 11 -0.61 4.99 5.95
CA MET A 11 -0.15 5.02 4.55
C MET A 11 0.89 6.10 4.30
N ALA A 12 0.82 7.25 4.97
CA ALA A 12 1.89 8.24 4.94
C ALA A 12 3.22 7.68 5.45
N ARG A 13 3.18 6.91 6.56
CA ARG A 13 4.36 6.24 7.11
C ARG A 13 4.87 5.14 6.17
N HIS A 14 3.96 4.36 5.59
CA HIS A 14 4.30 3.33 4.62
C HIS A 14 4.98 3.93 3.38
N HIS A 15 4.41 4.99 2.80
CA HIS A 15 5.00 5.74 1.70
C HIS A 15 6.39 6.28 2.07
N ALA A 16 6.55 6.85 3.26
CA ALA A 16 7.87 7.33 3.73
C ALA A 16 8.91 6.21 3.82
N ILE A 17 8.51 4.99 4.21
CA ILE A 17 9.40 3.82 4.21
C ILE A 17 9.73 3.39 2.77
N ALA A 18 8.73 3.30 1.89
CA ALA A 18 8.91 2.98 0.48
C ALA A 18 9.79 4.02 -0.24
N SER A 19 9.79 5.26 0.24
CA SER A 19 10.52 6.38 -0.34
C SER A 19 11.97 6.55 0.17
N ARG A 20 12.46 5.65 1.04
CA ARG A 20 13.75 5.83 1.73
C ARG A 20 14.95 5.96 0.80
N PHE A 21 14.92 5.29 -0.35
CA PHE A 21 16.03 5.26 -1.30
C PHE A 21 15.77 6.11 -2.56
N TYR A 22 14.51 6.32 -2.91
CA TYR A 22 14.06 7.23 -3.96
C TYR A 22 12.61 7.61 -3.69
N ALA A 23 12.17 8.81 -4.07
CA ALA A 23 10.75 9.17 -3.99
C ALA A 23 10.00 8.58 -5.21
N PRO A 24 9.08 7.60 -5.02
CA PRO A 24 8.30 7.05 -6.11
C PRO A 24 7.30 8.07 -6.65
N SER A 25 7.01 8.02 -7.96
CA SER A 25 5.83 8.69 -8.48
C SER A 25 4.56 8.05 -7.90
N ARG A 26 3.42 8.75 -8.01
CA ARG A 26 2.11 8.21 -7.64
C ARG A 26 1.88 6.83 -8.27
N GLU A 27 2.17 6.68 -9.56
CA GLU A 27 1.97 5.44 -10.30
C GLU A 27 2.89 4.32 -9.81
N ALA A 28 4.15 4.63 -9.49
CA ALA A 28 5.09 3.66 -8.93
C ALA A 28 4.65 3.17 -7.55
N TYR A 29 4.11 4.07 -6.71
CA TYR A 29 3.58 3.69 -5.40
C TYR A 29 2.31 2.83 -5.52
N ILE A 30 1.40 3.14 -6.45
CA ILE A 30 0.26 2.26 -6.79
C ILE A 30 0.75 0.90 -7.30
N GLY A 31 1.82 0.88 -8.11
CA GLY A 31 2.45 -0.35 -8.59
C GLY A 31 2.92 -1.27 -7.46
N THR A 32 3.24 -0.74 -6.28
CA THR A 32 3.58 -1.55 -5.10
C THR A 32 2.39 -2.38 -4.62
N ALA A 33 1.17 -1.82 -4.63
CA ALA A 33 -0.04 -2.56 -4.30
C ALA A 33 -0.34 -3.68 -5.32
N LEU A 34 -0.13 -3.40 -6.61
CA LEU A 34 -0.27 -4.40 -7.67
C LEU A 34 0.74 -5.54 -7.49
N PHE A 35 1.99 -5.20 -7.20
CA PHE A 35 3.04 -6.18 -6.92
C PHE A 35 2.68 -7.09 -5.73
N TYR A 36 2.11 -6.54 -4.65
CA TYR A 36 1.63 -7.36 -3.52
C TYR A 36 0.53 -8.35 -3.91
N ALA A 37 -0.29 -8.04 -4.91
CA ALA A 37 -1.35 -8.91 -5.38
C ALA A 37 -0.88 -9.96 -6.40
N ASP A 38 0.04 -9.58 -7.28
CA ASP A 38 0.48 -10.40 -8.41
C ASP A 38 1.62 -11.36 -8.05
N ASN A 39 2.47 -10.99 -7.09
CA ASN A 39 3.52 -11.88 -6.60
C ASN A 39 2.99 -12.86 -5.52
N PRO A 40 3.02 -14.19 -5.73
CA PRO A 40 2.46 -15.16 -4.79
C PRO A 40 3.07 -15.10 -3.39
N ASP A 41 4.38 -14.91 -3.27
CA ASP A 41 5.08 -14.88 -1.98
C ASP A 41 4.72 -13.62 -1.20
N MET A 42 4.65 -12.46 -1.87
CA MET A 42 4.19 -11.21 -1.26
C MET A 42 2.74 -11.34 -0.81
N LYS A 43 1.88 -11.95 -1.63
CA LYS A 43 0.48 -12.16 -1.28
C LYS A 43 0.34 -13.07 -0.07
N ALA A 44 1.08 -14.18 -0.04
CA ALA A 44 1.10 -15.11 1.09
C ALA A 44 1.60 -14.43 2.36
N PHE A 45 2.71 -13.69 2.28
CA PHE A 45 3.30 -12.97 3.41
C PHE A 45 2.30 -12.00 4.06
N HIS A 46 1.68 -11.12 3.27
CA HIS A 46 0.75 -10.14 3.81
C HIS A 46 -0.54 -10.81 4.31
N ASN A 47 -1.08 -11.79 3.57
CA ASN A 47 -2.31 -12.46 3.96
C ASN A 47 -2.16 -13.40 5.16
N ALA A 48 -0.93 -13.77 5.55
CA ALA A 48 -0.68 -14.50 6.80
C ALA A 48 -1.13 -13.71 8.05
N TYR A 49 -1.14 -12.38 7.98
CA TYR A 49 -1.66 -11.53 9.07
C TYR A 49 -3.19 -11.42 9.07
N HIS A 50 -3.79 -11.42 7.88
CA HIS A 50 -5.24 -11.44 7.70
C HIS A 50 -5.58 -11.85 6.25
N PRO A 51 -6.56 -12.74 5.99
CA PRO A 51 -6.84 -13.25 4.64
C PRO A 51 -7.16 -12.19 3.57
N ARG A 52 -7.59 -10.99 3.98
CA ARG A 52 -7.88 -9.83 3.11
C ARG A 52 -6.83 -8.71 3.17
N MET A 53 -5.65 -8.95 3.74
CA MET A 53 -4.66 -7.91 3.98
C MET A 53 -4.22 -7.23 2.68
N VAL A 54 -3.91 -8.01 1.64
CA VAL A 54 -3.48 -7.44 0.35
C VAL A 54 -4.56 -6.57 -0.28
N ALA A 55 -5.82 -7.04 -0.27
CA ALA A 55 -6.94 -6.26 -0.81
C ALA A 55 -7.10 -4.94 -0.04
N PHE A 56 -7.04 -5.00 1.29
CA PHE A 56 -7.12 -3.83 2.16
C PHE A 56 -5.98 -2.83 1.91
N LEU A 57 -4.74 -3.33 1.79
CA LEU A 57 -3.57 -2.49 1.49
C LEU A 57 -3.68 -1.86 0.11
N GLY A 58 -4.19 -2.60 -0.89
CA GLY A 58 -4.41 -2.07 -2.23
C GLY A 58 -5.37 -0.89 -2.24
N GLU A 59 -6.52 -1.01 -1.59
CA GLU A 59 -7.48 0.09 -1.44
C GLU A 59 -6.89 1.28 -0.66
N ALA A 60 -6.13 1.00 0.41
CA ALA A 60 -5.52 2.03 1.25
C ALA A 60 -4.41 2.82 0.52
N ILE A 61 -3.52 2.11 -0.19
CA ILE A 61 -2.45 2.68 -1.02
C ILE A 61 -3.07 3.51 -2.15
N HIS A 62 -4.06 2.97 -2.85
CA HIS A 62 -4.74 3.69 -3.94
C HIS A 62 -5.37 4.99 -3.45
N THR A 63 -6.06 4.94 -2.30
CA THR A 63 -6.68 6.13 -1.70
C THR A 63 -5.63 7.17 -1.32
N TYR A 64 -4.53 6.75 -0.68
CA TYR A 64 -3.46 7.66 -0.27
C TYR A 64 -2.79 8.32 -1.47
N ALA A 65 -2.44 7.49 -2.47
CA ALA A 65 -1.76 7.94 -3.69
C ALA A 65 -2.57 9.03 -4.40
N HIS A 66 -3.88 8.84 -4.59
CA HIS A 66 -4.72 9.82 -5.28
C HIS A 66 -4.99 11.10 -4.50
N SER A 67 -4.85 11.07 -3.18
CA SER A 67 -5.15 12.22 -2.32
C SER A 67 -3.90 13.03 -1.93
N HIS A 68 -2.70 12.44 -2.01
CA HIS A 68 -1.47 13.04 -1.47
C HIS A 68 -0.26 13.03 -2.41
N LEU A 69 -0.28 12.25 -3.51
CA LEU A 69 0.84 12.10 -4.45
C LEU A 69 0.48 12.56 -5.86
#